data_AF-A0A6A4AU54-F1
#
_entry.id   AF-A0A6A4AU54-F1
#
_cell.length_a   1.000
_cell.length_b   1.000
_cell.length_c   1.000
_cell.angle_alpha   90.00
_cell.angle_beta   90.00
_cell.angle_gamma   90.00
#
_symmetry.space_group_name_H-M   'P 1'
#
loop_
_entity.id
_entity.type
_entity.pdbx_description
1 polymer ?
#
loop_
_entity_poly.entity_id
_entity_poly.type
_entity_poly.pdbx_seq_one_letter_code
_entity_poly.pdbx_strand_id
1 'polypeptide(L)'
;MVKAVLKSEYATVTKNASDAVNAINASSSKWLVEVQQCMRDTYGYELCLQQLCETRWNSMHACFASLLRVRSAMEMLELKFRKDSELPSKVRVFGQVSFWDTLADAEQVIRPLVFASLKLQRDENTMADVVVCHLDIFAGFSKRPYAGNNLVREVEKRWRQCEQPLMLLALFLHPAHKEAGKKLLNKTALTSVGSLCRIGVYYFRRFKLGEDMKICIAGSTMKTTQCYRLVILRRFTAIGFA
;
A
#
# COMPACT_ATOMS: atom_id res chain seq x y z
N MET A 1 3.45 -8.62 -2.73
CA MET A 1 3.52 -7.15 -2.61
C MET A 1 4.51 -6.68 -1.53
N VAL A 2 4.54 -7.18 -0.26
CA VAL A 2 5.48 -6.64 0.77
C VAL A 2 6.92 -6.74 0.27
N LYS A 3 7.30 -7.95 -0.14
CA LYS A 3 8.60 -8.26 -0.72
C LYS A 3 8.89 -7.47 -2.00
N ALA A 4 7.87 -7.00 -2.72
CA ALA A 4 8.07 -6.20 -3.92
C ALA A 4 8.44 -4.75 -3.57
N VAL A 5 7.83 -4.18 -2.51
CA VAL A 5 8.23 -2.88 -1.96
C VAL A 5 9.62 -2.96 -1.33
N LEU A 6 9.90 -4.02 -0.56
CA LEU A 6 11.24 -4.23 0.03
C LEU A 6 12.35 -4.48 -0.99
N LYS A 7 12.00 -4.94 -2.20
CA LYS A 7 12.95 -5.21 -3.29
C LYS A 7 12.87 -4.15 -4.39
N SER A 8 12.11 -3.08 -4.20
CA SER A 8 12.09 -1.96 -5.12
C SER A 8 13.23 -0.99 -4.82
N GLU A 9 13.16 0.19 -5.40
CA GLU A 9 14.04 1.33 -5.16
C GLU A 9 14.12 1.74 -3.67
N TYR A 10 13.17 1.29 -2.83
CA TYR A 10 13.15 1.58 -1.39
C TYR A 10 13.91 0.56 -0.54
N ALA A 11 14.52 -0.47 -1.13
CA ALA A 11 15.24 -1.52 -0.39
C ALA A 11 16.31 -0.93 0.55
N THR A 12 17.12 -0.01 0.02
CA THR A 12 18.22 0.63 0.76
C THR A 12 17.71 1.50 1.90
N VAL A 13 16.73 2.37 1.65
CA VAL A 13 16.19 3.25 2.70
C VAL A 13 15.48 2.44 3.79
N THR A 14 14.78 1.37 3.41
CA THR A 14 14.09 0.49 4.36
C THR A 14 15.09 -0.21 5.28
N LYS A 15 16.16 -0.74 4.70
CA LYS A 15 17.24 -1.38 5.47
C LYS A 15 17.92 -0.38 6.40
N ASN A 16 18.25 0.81 5.90
CA ASN A 16 18.89 1.86 6.71
C ASN A 16 18.01 2.29 7.88
N ALA A 17 16.71 2.50 7.66
CA ALA A 17 15.77 2.83 8.72
C ALA A 17 15.69 1.73 9.79
N SER A 18 15.57 0.46 9.35
CA SER A 18 15.54 -0.70 10.25
C SER A 18 16.83 -0.84 11.06
N ASP A 19 17.98 -0.80 10.39
CA ASP A 19 19.30 -0.92 11.02
C ASP A 19 19.55 0.22 12.03
N ALA A 20 19.16 1.45 11.71
CA ALA A 20 19.32 2.61 12.59
C ALA A 20 18.46 2.48 13.87
N VAL A 21 17.17 2.14 13.72
CA VAL A 21 16.28 1.94 14.88
C VAL A 21 16.77 0.78 15.75
N ASN A 22 17.21 -0.33 15.12
CA ASN A 22 17.75 -1.47 15.87
C ASN A 22 19.05 -1.13 16.59
N ALA A 23 19.94 -0.33 15.99
CA ALA A 23 21.18 0.10 16.64
C ALA A 23 20.92 0.98 17.86
N ILE A 24 19.93 1.88 17.79
CA ILE A 24 19.51 2.72 18.93
C ILE A 24 18.93 1.84 20.04
N ASN A 25 17.99 0.95 19.70
CA ASN A 25 17.32 0.10 20.69
C ASN A 25 18.27 -0.94 21.32
N ALA A 26 19.28 -1.41 20.58
CA ALA A 26 20.30 -2.30 21.11
C ALA A 26 21.20 -1.61 22.16
N SER A 27 21.34 -0.28 22.08
CA SER A 27 22.05 0.54 23.06
C SER A 27 21.06 1.37 23.88
N SER A 28 20.14 0.67 24.53
CA SER A 28 19.07 1.27 25.33
C SER A 28 19.57 2.12 26.50
N SER A 29 20.78 1.86 27.00
CA SER A 29 21.39 2.59 28.11
C SER A 29 22.12 3.88 27.72
N LYS A 30 22.51 4.03 26.44
CA LYS A 30 23.24 5.22 25.95
C LYS A 30 22.49 5.87 24.80
N TRP A 31 22.45 5.23 23.64
CA TRP A 31 21.95 5.88 22.42
C TRP A 31 20.44 6.13 22.45
N LEU A 32 19.65 5.25 23.08
CA LEU A 32 18.23 5.51 23.29
C LEU A 32 18.00 6.71 24.23
N VAL A 33 18.80 6.81 25.30
CA VAL A 33 18.71 7.93 26.26
C VAL A 33 19.07 9.26 25.59
N GLU A 34 20.14 9.28 24.78
CA GLU A 34 20.54 10.47 24.01
C GLU A 34 19.50 10.85 22.97
N VAL A 35 18.91 9.87 22.28
CA VAL A 35 17.78 10.07 21.37
C VAL A 35 16.61 10.73 22.09
N GLN A 36 16.21 10.20 23.25
CA GLN A 36 15.14 10.75 24.07
C GLN A 36 15.46 12.17 24.55
N GLN A 37 16.71 12.43 24.93
CA GLN A 37 17.15 13.77 25.31
C GLN A 37 17.04 14.75 24.13
N CYS A 38 17.53 14.38 22.95
CA CYS A 38 17.39 15.21 21.74
C CYS A 38 15.91 15.46 21.40
N MET A 39 15.01 14.48 21.61
CA MET A 39 13.57 14.69 21.43
C MET A 39 12.99 15.68 22.44
N ARG A 40 13.34 15.55 23.73
CA ARG A 40 12.94 16.50 24.78
C ARG A 40 13.43 17.91 24.48
N ASP A 41 14.68 18.06 24.06
CA ASP A 41 15.27 19.36 23.72
C ASP A 41 14.60 20.00 22.49
N THR A 42 14.16 19.19 21.52
CA THR A 42 13.57 19.68 20.26
C THR A 42 12.06 19.92 20.37
N TYR A 43 11.33 19.06 21.08
CA TYR A 43 9.86 19.03 21.07
C TYR A 43 9.22 19.19 22.46
N GLY A 44 9.99 19.07 23.55
CA GLY A 44 9.48 19.06 24.92
C GLY A 44 8.87 17.73 25.37
N TYR A 45 8.87 16.70 24.52
CA TYR A 45 8.35 15.36 24.82
C TYR A 45 9.11 14.28 24.04
N GLU A 46 8.90 13.02 24.40
CA GLU A 46 9.49 11.86 23.75
C GLU A 46 8.47 11.09 22.90
N LEU A 47 8.95 10.48 21.83
CA LEU A 47 8.17 9.55 21.01
C LEU A 47 8.92 8.24 20.86
N CYS A 48 8.19 7.13 20.91
CA CYS A 48 8.79 5.81 20.71
C CYS A 48 9.09 5.56 19.23
N LEU A 49 10.37 5.26 18.93
CA LEU A 49 10.77 4.74 17.63
C LEU A 49 10.18 3.34 17.44
N GLN A 50 9.51 3.13 16.31
CA GLN A 50 8.86 1.86 16.00
C GLN A 50 9.81 0.97 15.21
N GLN A 51 9.99 -0.27 15.67
CA GLN A 51 10.80 -1.25 14.96
C GLN A 51 10.09 -1.74 13.69
N LEU A 52 10.91 -2.02 12.68
CA LEU A 52 10.46 -2.59 11.43
C LEU A 52 10.41 -4.11 11.52
N CYS A 53 9.25 -4.68 11.20
CA CYS A 53 9.04 -6.08 10.94
C CYS A 53 8.80 -6.25 9.43
N GLU A 54 9.79 -6.81 8.73
CA GLU A 54 9.81 -6.92 7.26
C GLU A 54 8.59 -7.66 6.67
N THR A 55 7.88 -8.45 7.46
CA THR A 55 6.74 -9.23 6.97
C THR A 55 5.43 -8.43 6.91
N ARG A 56 5.36 -7.22 7.48
CA ARG A 56 4.11 -6.46 7.65
C ARG A 56 4.25 -5.00 7.24
N TRP A 57 3.47 -4.58 6.23
CA TRP A 57 3.38 -3.17 5.79
C TRP A 57 3.01 -2.19 6.90
N ASN A 58 2.14 -2.60 7.84
CA ASN A 58 1.77 -1.75 8.98
C ASN A 58 2.97 -1.41 9.86
N SER A 59 3.89 -2.37 10.06
CA SER A 59 5.12 -2.14 10.82
C SER A 59 6.12 -1.31 10.03
N MET A 60 6.24 -1.52 8.71
CA MET A 60 7.07 -0.66 7.86
C MET A 60 6.62 0.81 7.92
N HIS A 61 5.32 1.05 7.77
CA HIS A 61 4.75 2.39 7.87
C HIS A 61 4.92 2.98 9.27
N ALA A 62 4.65 2.22 10.34
CA ALA A 62 4.86 2.68 11.71
C ALA A 62 6.33 3.08 11.96
N CYS A 63 7.29 2.28 11.49
CA CYS A 63 8.72 2.59 11.56
C CYS A 63 9.03 3.91 10.85
N PHE A 64 8.67 4.03 9.57
CA PHE A 64 8.98 5.21 8.76
C PHE A 64 8.32 6.47 9.31
N ALA A 65 7.02 6.39 9.64
CA ALA A 65 6.28 7.49 10.22
C ALA A 65 6.86 7.91 11.58
N SER A 66 7.28 6.96 12.42
CA SER A 66 7.91 7.30 13.71
C SER A 66 9.21 8.08 13.54
N LEU A 67 10.08 7.66 12.60
CA LEU A 67 11.32 8.37 12.28
C LEU A 67 11.04 9.75 11.70
N LEU A 68 10.13 9.87 10.74
CA LEU A 68 9.78 11.15 10.11
C LEU A 68 9.21 12.16 11.13
N ARG A 69 8.42 11.69 12.11
CA ARG A 69 7.88 12.54 13.19
C ARG A 69 8.96 13.12 14.09
N VAL A 70 10.12 12.46 14.19
CA VAL A 70 11.23 12.91 15.04
C VAL A 70 12.46 13.36 14.23
N ARG A 71 12.30 13.61 12.92
CA ARG A 71 13.39 13.94 11.99
C ARG A 71 14.37 14.96 12.56
N SER A 72 13.88 16.12 13.02
CA SER A 72 14.76 17.20 13.50
C SER A 72 15.61 16.75 14.69
N ALA A 73 15.04 16.02 15.65
CA ALA A 73 15.78 15.48 16.78
C ALA A 73 16.84 14.44 16.34
N MET A 74 16.57 13.66 15.30
CA MET A 74 17.51 12.66 14.77
C MET A 74 18.67 13.31 14.00
N GLU A 75 18.38 14.37 13.23
CA GLU A 75 19.41 15.21 12.58
C GLU A 75 20.29 15.89 13.65
N MET A 76 19.69 16.43 14.72
CA MET A 76 20.42 17.04 15.84
C MET A 76 21.28 16.03 16.60
N LEU A 77 20.81 14.81 16.80
CA LEU A 77 21.59 13.73 17.41
C LEU A 77 22.84 13.43 16.57
N GLU A 78 22.69 13.25 15.25
CA GLU A 78 23.82 12.98 14.36
C GLU A 78 24.82 14.15 14.38
N LEU A 79 24.33 15.39 14.35
CA LEU A 79 25.17 16.59 14.43
C LEU A 79 25.95 16.65 15.75
N LYS A 80 25.28 16.42 16.89
CA LYS A 80 25.87 16.45 18.25
C LYS A 80 26.99 15.42 18.38
N PHE A 81 26.79 14.21 17.86
CA PHE A 81 27.73 13.09 17.99
C PHE A 81 28.52 12.81 16.70
N ARG A 82 28.60 13.78 15.78
CA ARG A 82 29.24 13.58 14.47
C ARG A 82 30.70 13.10 14.58
N LYS A 83 31.43 13.63 15.57
CA LYS A 83 32.85 13.31 15.81
C LYS A 83 33.05 12.15 16.80
N ASP A 84 31.99 11.68 17.45
CA ASP A 84 32.08 10.59 18.43
C ASP A 84 32.20 9.25 17.70
N SER A 85 33.31 8.53 17.90
CA SER A 85 33.55 7.22 17.30
C SER A 85 32.61 6.12 17.82
N GLU A 86 31.99 6.33 18.99
CA GLU A 86 31.06 5.37 19.58
C GLU A 86 29.67 5.42 18.93
N LEU A 87 29.33 6.47 18.17
CA LEU A 87 28.04 6.55 17.49
C LEU A 87 27.94 5.43 16.43
N PRO A 88 26.93 4.55 16.49
CA PRO A 88 26.82 3.43 15.57
C PRO A 88 26.78 3.93 14.13
N SER A 89 27.58 3.30 13.26
CA SER A 89 27.67 3.66 11.84
C SER A 89 26.31 3.66 11.14
N LYS A 90 25.38 2.83 11.60
CA LYS A 90 23.99 2.74 11.11
C LYS A 90 23.14 3.98 11.40
N VAL A 91 23.45 4.72 12.47
CA VAL A 91 22.71 5.94 12.88
C VAL A 91 23.15 7.17 12.08
N ARG A 92 24.34 7.12 11.46
CA ARG A 92 24.89 8.21 10.63
C ARG A 92 24.02 8.59 9.43
N VAL A 93 23.12 7.70 9.01
CA VAL A 93 22.18 7.96 7.92
C VAL A 93 21.26 9.15 8.22
N PHE A 94 21.04 9.49 9.50
CA PHE A 94 20.22 10.63 9.89
C PHE A 94 20.81 11.99 9.51
N GLY A 95 22.12 12.08 9.26
CA GLY A 95 22.76 13.30 8.74
C GLY A 95 22.57 13.50 7.25
N GLN A 96 21.96 12.55 6.53
CA GLN A 96 21.82 12.57 5.08
C GLN A 96 20.43 13.07 4.67
N VAL A 97 20.35 14.21 3.99
CA VAL A 97 19.08 14.75 3.49
C VAL A 97 18.37 13.77 2.55
N SER A 98 19.14 13.10 1.67
CA SER A 98 18.62 12.10 0.73
C SER A 98 17.97 10.90 1.43
N PHE A 99 18.41 10.53 2.64
CA PHE A 99 17.77 9.47 3.42
C PHE A 99 16.35 9.89 3.81
N TRP A 100 16.18 11.10 4.34
CA TRP A 100 14.87 11.61 4.77
C TRP A 100 13.89 11.78 3.62
N ASP A 101 14.36 12.31 2.49
CA ASP A 101 13.52 12.49 1.30
C ASP A 101 13.06 11.14 0.74
N THR A 102 13.98 10.17 0.65
CA THR A 102 13.64 8.81 0.20
C THR A 102 12.74 8.08 1.21
N LEU A 103 12.92 8.32 2.51
CA LEU A 103 12.09 7.73 3.56
C LEU A 103 10.66 8.29 3.53
N ALA A 104 10.52 9.60 3.34
CA ALA A 104 9.24 10.26 3.16
C ALA A 104 8.51 9.75 1.91
N ASP A 105 9.26 9.58 0.81
CA ASP A 105 8.74 8.98 -0.41
C ASP A 105 8.25 7.53 -0.16
N ALA A 106 9.08 6.70 0.49
CA ALA A 106 8.74 5.32 0.83
C ALA A 106 7.52 5.20 1.76
N GLU A 107 7.39 6.07 2.77
CA GLU A 107 6.24 6.10 3.68
C GLU A 107 4.93 6.32 2.93
N GLN A 108 4.93 7.28 2.01
CA GLN A 108 3.75 7.59 1.23
C GLN A 108 3.40 6.48 0.22
N VAL A 109 4.38 5.72 -0.28
CA VAL A 109 4.12 4.50 -1.08
C VAL A 109 3.41 3.44 -0.27
N ILE A 110 3.78 3.27 0.99
CA ILE A 110 3.21 2.20 1.83
C ILE A 110 1.82 2.58 2.35
N ARG A 111 1.51 3.87 2.48
CA ARG A 111 0.25 4.38 3.07
C ARG A 111 -1.03 3.77 2.46
N PRO A 112 -1.23 3.66 1.13
CA PRO A 112 -2.41 2.99 0.56
C PRO A 112 -2.53 1.51 0.95
N LEU A 113 -1.41 0.81 1.12
CA LEU A 113 -1.42 -0.60 1.54
C LEU A 113 -1.87 -0.75 3.00
N VAL A 114 -1.43 0.16 3.87
CA VAL A 114 -1.84 0.18 5.29
C VAL A 114 -3.31 0.52 5.42
N PHE A 115 -3.77 1.54 4.69
CA PHE A 115 -5.18 1.90 4.65
C PHE A 115 -6.05 0.72 4.19
N ALA A 116 -5.68 0.09 3.07
CA ALA A 116 -6.37 -1.10 2.57
C ALA A 116 -6.35 -2.24 3.59
N SER A 117 -5.21 -2.51 4.24
CA SER A 117 -5.12 -3.53 5.28
C SER A 117 -6.09 -3.26 6.43
N LEU A 118 -6.13 -2.02 6.93
CA LEU A 118 -7.02 -1.63 8.03
C LEU A 118 -8.48 -1.70 7.62
N LYS A 119 -8.82 -1.19 6.43
CA LYS A 119 -10.21 -1.19 5.92
C LYS A 119 -10.72 -2.62 5.71
N LEU A 120 -9.90 -3.50 5.14
CA LEU A 120 -10.27 -4.88 4.83
C LEU A 120 -10.12 -5.84 6.02
N GLN A 121 -9.57 -5.40 7.14
CA GLN A 121 -9.58 -6.18 8.40
C GLN A 121 -10.78 -5.88 9.28
N ARG A 122 -11.59 -4.86 8.95
CA ARG A 122 -12.83 -4.57 9.68
C ARG A 122 -13.89 -5.60 9.34
N ASP A 123 -14.71 -5.97 10.32
CA ASP A 123 -15.84 -6.89 10.14
C ASP A 123 -16.91 -6.32 9.21
N GLU A 124 -17.04 -4.99 9.16
CA GLU A 124 -17.98 -4.26 8.30
C GLU A 124 -17.46 -4.06 6.86
N ASN A 125 -16.35 -4.71 6.48
CA ASN A 125 -15.86 -4.58 5.11
C ASN A 125 -16.87 -5.19 4.12
N THR A 126 -16.84 -4.67 2.89
CA THR A 126 -17.62 -5.22 1.79
C THR A 126 -16.72 -5.62 0.63
N MET A 127 -17.23 -6.48 -0.25
CA MET A 127 -16.51 -6.80 -1.48
C MET A 127 -16.35 -5.59 -2.42
N ALA A 128 -17.20 -4.57 -2.28
CA ALA A 128 -17.04 -3.29 -2.97
C ALA A 128 -15.82 -2.52 -2.42
N ASP A 129 -15.58 -2.54 -1.10
CA ASP A 129 -14.39 -1.94 -0.50
C ASP A 129 -13.10 -2.60 -1.00
N VAL A 130 -13.12 -3.90 -1.30
CA VAL A 130 -11.97 -4.59 -1.92
C VAL A 130 -11.62 -3.97 -3.27
N VAL A 131 -12.62 -3.64 -4.10
CA VAL A 131 -12.37 -2.99 -5.39
C VAL A 131 -11.77 -1.61 -5.15
N VAL A 132 -12.39 -0.79 -4.31
CA VAL A 132 -11.90 0.57 -4.00
C VAL A 132 -10.46 0.54 -3.48
N CYS A 133 -10.14 -0.35 -2.53
CA CYS A 133 -8.78 -0.50 -2.03
C CYS A 133 -7.76 -0.85 -3.14
N HIS A 134 -8.11 -1.71 -4.10
CA HIS A 134 -7.23 -1.99 -5.23
C HIS A 134 -7.01 -0.75 -6.12
N LEU A 135 -8.02 0.11 -6.27
CA LEU A 135 -7.91 1.35 -7.01
C LEU A 135 -6.99 2.34 -6.32
N ASP A 136 -7.16 2.52 -5.01
CA ASP A 136 -6.37 3.47 -4.23
C ASP A 136 -4.89 3.06 -4.23
N ILE A 137 -4.60 1.76 -4.07
CA ILE A 137 -3.24 1.23 -4.17
C ILE A 137 -2.68 1.47 -5.58
N PHE A 138 -3.44 1.15 -6.63
CA PHE A 138 -3.00 1.35 -8.01
C PHE A 138 -2.74 2.83 -8.32
N ALA A 139 -3.63 3.73 -7.89
CA ALA A 139 -3.50 5.17 -8.07
C ALA A 139 -2.30 5.71 -7.30
N GLY A 140 -2.10 5.27 -6.05
CA GLY A 140 -0.96 5.63 -5.22
C GLY A 140 0.38 5.24 -5.86
N PHE A 141 0.46 4.07 -6.47
CA PHE A 141 1.66 3.64 -7.20
C PHE A 141 1.82 4.33 -8.55
N SER A 142 0.72 4.59 -9.27
CA SER A 142 0.75 5.23 -10.60
C SER A 142 1.17 6.69 -10.57
N LYS A 143 0.98 7.38 -9.44
CA LYS A 143 1.43 8.77 -9.25
C LYS A 143 2.96 8.92 -9.23
N ARG A 144 3.72 7.81 -9.19
CA ARG A 144 5.19 7.84 -9.04
C ARG A 144 5.88 7.35 -10.33
N PRO A 145 6.64 8.23 -11.02
CA PRO A 145 7.17 7.91 -12.35
C PRO A 145 8.27 6.81 -12.36
N TYR A 146 9.05 6.65 -11.28
CA TYR A 146 10.20 5.72 -11.25
C TYR A 146 9.87 4.41 -10.48
N ALA A 147 9.52 4.50 -9.20
CA ALA A 147 9.17 3.33 -8.37
C ALA A 147 7.83 2.66 -8.75
N GLY A 148 6.94 3.38 -9.44
CA GLY A 148 5.56 2.95 -9.71
C GLY A 148 5.45 1.76 -10.66
N ASN A 149 6.34 1.63 -11.64
CA ASN A 149 6.17 0.65 -12.73
C ASN A 149 6.20 -0.81 -12.25
N ASN A 150 7.10 -1.16 -11.34
CA ASN A 150 7.19 -2.52 -10.79
C ASN A 150 6.05 -2.81 -9.81
N LEU A 151 5.69 -1.84 -8.97
CA LEU A 151 4.62 -1.98 -8.00
C LEU A 151 3.24 -2.07 -8.66
N VAL A 152 2.99 -1.26 -9.71
CA VAL A 152 1.79 -1.32 -10.54
C VAL A 152 1.64 -2.71 -11.18
N ARG A 153 2.73 -3.28 -11.72
CA ARG A 153 2.71 -4.65 -12.28
C ARG A 153 2.31 -5.69 -11.23
N GLU A 154 2.76 -5.56 -10.00
CA GLU A 154 2.38 -6.46 -8.91
C GLU A 154 0.90 -6.33 -8.53
N VAL A 155 0.35 -5.10 -8.51
CA VAL A 155 -1.09 -4.87 -8.29
C VAL A 155 -1.91 -5.47 -9.43
N GLU A 156 -1.53 -5.22 -10.68
CA GLU A 156 -2.20 -5.79 -11.85
C GLU A 156 -2.14 -7.32 -11.84
N LYS A 157 -1.01 -7.91 -11.45
CA LYS A 157 -0.85 -9.37 -11.29
C LYS A 157 -1.79 -9.91 -10.23
N ARG A 158 -1.89 -9.23 -9.07
CA ARG A 158 -2.80 -9.65 -8.00
C ARG A 158 -4.26 -9.54 -8.41
N TRP A 159 -4.64 -8.44 -9.06
CA TRP A 159 -5.98 -8.22 -9.58
C TRP A 159 -6.43 -9.31 -10.57
N ARG A 160 -5.50 -9.84 -11.39
CA ARG A 160 -5.79 -10.96 -12.32
C ARG A 160 -6.11 -12.28 -11.62
N GLN A 161 -5.72 -12.44 -10.36
CA GLN A 161 -6.00 -13.64 -9.56
C GLN A 161 -7.33 -13.53 -8.79
N CYS A 162 -7.95 -12.35 -8.80
CA CYS A 162 -9.21 -12.10 -8.09
C CYS A 162 -10.42 -12.49 -8.96
N GLU A 163 -11.54 -12.78 -8.30
CA GLU A 163 -12.87 -12.95 -8.92
C GLU A 163 -13.43 -11.60 -9.40
N GLN A 164 -12.76 -10.99 -10.39
CA GLN A 164 -13.08 -9.65 -10.89
C GLN A 164 -14.56 -9.46 -11.24
N PRO A 165 -15.26 -10.42 -11.91
CA PRO A 165 -16.67 -10.25 -12.23
C PRO A 165 -17.55 -10.07 -10.98
N LEU A 166 -17.34 -10.89 -9.95
CA LEU A 166 -18.11 -10.80 -8.70
C LEU A 166 -17.80 -9.50 -7.94
N MET A 167 -16.51 -9.13 -7.86
CA MET A 167 -16.08 -7.92 -7.18
C MET A 167 -16.64 -6.66 -7.85
N LEU A 168 -16.62 -6.62 -9.18
CA LEU A 168 -17.23 -5.52 -9.94
C LEU A 168 -18.74 -5.48 -9.73
N LEU A 169 -19.43 -6.63 -9.79
CA LEU A 169 -20.87 -6.68 -9.50
C LEU A 169 -21.18 -6.13 -8.11
N ALA A 170 -20.40 -6.51 -7.09
CA ALA A 170 -20.54 -5.98 -5.74
C ALA A 170 -20.37 -4.44 -5.69
N LEU A 171 -19.39 -3.89 -6.40
CA LEU A 171 -19.20 -2.43 -6.50
C LEU A 171 -20.41 -1.73 -7.12
N PHE A 172 -20.93 -2.25 -8.25
CA PHE A 172 -22.05 -1.64 -8.96
C PHE A 172 -23.38 -1.71 -8.20
N LEU A 173 -23.54 -2.71 -7.32
CA LEU A 173 -24.72 -2.87 -6.48
C LEU A 173 -24.62 -2.16 -5.13
N HIS A 174 -23.44 -1.67 -4.75
CA HIS A 174 -23.23 -1.05 -3.44
C HIS A 174 -23.66 0.43 -3.44
N PRO A 175 -24.65 0.85 -2.61
CA PRO A 175 -25.22 2.19 -2.67
C PRO A 175 -24.20 3.29 -2.35
N ALA A 176 -23.30 3.06 -1.40
CA ALA A 176 -22.26 4.04 -1.05
C ALA A 176 -21.19 4.23 -2.15
N HIS A 177 -21.08 3.29 -3.09
CA HIS A 177 -20.06 3.30 -4.15
C HIS A 177 -20.67 3.60 -5.52
N LYS A 178 -21.89 4.16 -5.57
CA LYS A 178 -22.62 4.48 -6.82
C LYS A 178 -21.80 5.34 -7.78
N GLU A 179 -21.09 6.34 -7.27
CA GLU A 179 -20.26 7.23 -8.10
C GLU A 179 -19.04 6.50 -8.71
N ALA A 180 -18.46 5.54 -7.98
CA ALA A 180 -17.44 4.64 -8.52
C ALA A 180 -17.99 3.71 -9.61
N GLY A 181 -19.17 3.13 -9.39
CA GLY A 181 -19.87 2.36 -10.42
C GLY A 181 -20.14 3.18 -11.68
N LYS A 182 -20.70 4.39 -11.54
CA LYS A 182 -21.00 5.28 -12.69
C LYS A 182 -19.75 5.59 -13.53
N LYS A 183 -18.65 5.97 -12.88
CA LYS A 183 -17.39 6.29 -13.56
C LYS A 183 -16.84 5.10 -14.37
N LEU A 184 -17.12 3.87 -13.93
CA LEU A 184 -16.68 2.64 -14.57
C LEU A 184 -17.56 2.11 -15.69
N LEU A 185 -18.80 2.57 -15.73
CA LEU A 185 -19.79 2.04 -16.65
C LEU A 185 -19.26 2.15 -18.09
N ASN A 186 -19.36 1.06 -18.85
CA ASN A 186 -18.91 0.96 -20.24
C ASN A 186 -17.40 1.22 -20.48
N LYS A 187 -16.57 1.30 -19.44
CA LYS A 187 -15.11 1.44 -19.61
C LYS A 187 -14.44 0.16 -20.09
N THR A 188 -15.03 -1.00 -19.84
CA THR A 188 -14.52 -2.32 -20.27
C THR A 188 -15.66 -3.27 -20.62
N ALA A 189 -15.32 -4.39 -21.27
CA ALA A 189 -16.29 -5.45 -21.59
C ALA A 189 -16.99 -6.01 -20.34
N LEU A 190 -16.35 -5.99 -19.16
CA LEU A 190 -16.94 -6.46 -17.90
C LEU A 190 -17.88 -5.42 -17.25
N THR A 191 -17.71 -4.14 -17.55
CA THR A 191 -18.45 -3.04 -16.90
C THR A 191 -19.60 -2.49 -17.73
N SER A 192 -20.02 -3.21 -18.77
CA SER A 192 -21.26 -2.90 -19.49
C SER A 192 -22.48 -3.40 -18.72
N VAL A 193 -23.63 -2.74 -18.89
CA VAL A 193 -24.90 -3.16 -18.26
C VAL A 193 -25.22 -4.62 -18.60
N GLY A 194 -25.12 -5.01 -19.87
CA GLY A 194 -25.40 -6.37 -20.32
C GLY A 194 -24.48 -7.42 -19.67
N SER A 195 -23.20 -7.09 -19.52
CA SER A 195 -22.23 -7.97 -18.86
C SER A 195 -22.50 -8.10 -17.36
N LEU A 196 -22.79 -6.98 -16.67
CA LEU A 196 -23.13 -6.98 -15.25
C LEU A 196 -24.39 -7.81 -14.98
N CYS A 197 -25.44 -7.69 -15.80
CA CYS A 197 -26.64 -8.52 -15.69
C CYS A 197 -26.32 -10.02 -15.85
N ARG A 198 -25.52 -10.39 -16.85
CA ARG A 198 -25.11 -11.79 -17.08
C ARG A 198 -24.30 -12.35 -15.92
N ILE A 199 -23.39 -11.54 -15.37
CA ILE A 199 -22.59 -11.90 -14.19
C ILE A 199 -23.51 -12.12 -12.98
N GLY A 200 -24.48 -11.24 -12.75
CA GLY A 200 -25.48 -11.39 -11.68
C GLY A 200 -26.28 -12.67 -11.78
N VAL A 201 -26.85 -12.95 -12.96
CA VAL A 201 -27.60 -14.20 -13.20
C VAL A 201 -26.72 -15.43 -12.96
N TYR A 202 -25.47 -15.40 -13.43
CA TYR A 202 -24.54 -16.50 -13.22
C TYR A 202 -24.30 -16.80 -11.75
N TYR A 203 -23.89 -15.79 -10.95
CA TYR A 203 -23.59 -16.04 -9.54
C TYR A 203 -24.85 -16.38 -8.74
N PHE A 204 -26.02 -15.84 -9.11
CA PHE A 204 -27.29 -16.27 -8.53
C PHE A 204 -27.52 -17.77 -8.75
N ARG A 205 -27.40 -18.26 -10.00
CA ARG A 205 -27.57 -19.69 -10.31
C ARG A 205 -26.51 -20.55 -9.62
N ARG A 206 -25.25 -20.13 -9.66
CA ARG A 206 -24.13 -20.84 -9.01
C ARG A 206 -24.36 -21.01 -7.51
N PHE A 207 -24.73 -19.94 -6.80
CA PHE A 207 -24.84 -19.97 -5.34
C PHE A 207 -26.19 -20.44 -4.82
N LYS A 208 -27.29 -20.28 -5.59
CA LYS A 208 -28.64 -20.64 -5.14
C LYS A 208 -29.19 -21.92 -5.77
N LEU A 209 -28.73 -22.28 -6.97
CA LEU A 209 -29.22 -23.45 -7.70
C LEU A 209 -28.16 -24.55 -7.84
N GLY A 210 -26.90 -24.29 -7.49
CA GLY A 210 -25.82 -25.27 -7.58
C GLY A 210 -25.38 -25.61 -9.01
N GLU A 211 -25.78 -24.81 -10.00
CA GLU A 211 -25.47 -25.04 -11.41
C GLU A 211 -24.06 -24.50 -11.78
N ASP A 212 -23.18 -25.37 -12.28
CA ASP A 212 -21.90 -24.98 -12.86
C ASP A 212 -22.06 -24.55 -14.33
N MET A 213 -22.35 -23.27 -14.55
CA MET A 213 -22.51 -22.70 -15.90
C MET A 213 -21.23 -21.97 -16.37
N LYS A 214 -21.02 -21.84 -17.69
CA LYS A 214 -19.95 -20.98 -18.23
C LYS A 214 -20.54 -19.63 -18.66
N ILE A 215 -19.96 -18.51 -18.23
CA ILE A 215 -20.42 -17.18 -18.67
C ILE A 215 -19.75 -16.80 -19.98
N CYS A 216 -20.49 -16.49 -21.05
CA CYS A 216 -19.90 -15.89 -22.24
C CYS A 216 -20.03 -14.35 -22.21
N ILE A 217 -18.92 -13.63 -22.15
CA ILE A 217 -18.90 -12.17 -22.31
C ILE A 217 -18.09 -11.85 -23.58
N ALA A 218 -18.69 -11.09 -24.50
CA ALA A 218 -18.09 -10.69 -25.78
C ALA A 218 -17.51 -11.85 -26.63
N GLY A 219 -18.25 -12.95 -26.78
CA GLY A 219 -17.85 -14.09 -27.62
C GLY A 219 -16.78 -15.01 -27.03
N SER A 220 -16.31 -14.75 -25.81
CA SER A 220 -15.35 -15.60 -25.09
C SER A 220 -16.05 -16.34 -23.94
N THR A 221 -15.93 -17.66 -23.90
CA THR A 221 -16.41 -18.51 -22.81
C THR A 221 -15.54 -18.26 -21.57
N MET A 222 -16.10 -17.75 -20.46
CA MET A 222 -15.45 -17.78 -19.14
C MET A 222 -15.28 -19.24 -18.74
N LYS A 223 -14.14 -19.81 -19.11
CA LYS A 223 -13.42 -20.65 -18.16
C LYS A 223 -12.93 -19.71 -17.07
N THR A 224 -13.01 -20.13 -15.81
CA THR A 224 -12.59 -19.44 -14.57
C THR A 224 -11.15 -18.90 -14.55
N THR A 225 -10.46 -18.88 -15.70
CA THR A 225 -9.04 -18.54 -15.88
C THR A 225 -8.78 -17.58 -17.06
N GLN A 226 -9.79 -17.16 -17.85
CA GLN A 226 -9.54 -16.35 -19.05
C GLN A 226 -9.76 -14.84 -18.86
N CYS A 227 -8.64 -14.19 -18.50
CA CYS A 227 -8.18 -12.84 -18.85
C CYS A 227 -9.14 -11.84 -19.52
N TYR A 228 -9.76 -10.96 -18.74
CA TYR A 228 -10.03 -9.59 -19.19
C TYR A 228 -8.79 -8.74 -18.90
N ARG A 229 -8.00 -8.52 -19.97
CA ARG A 229 -6.68 -7.88 -19.91
C ARG A 229 -6.76 -6.39 -19.52
N LEU A 230 -5.92 -6.00 -18.56
CA LEU A 230 -5.21 -4.72 -18.37
C LEU A 230 -5.93 -3.36 -18.41
N VAL A 231 -7.20 -3.28 -18.81
CA VAL A 231 -7.82 -1.98 -19.14
C VAL A 231 -8.57 -1.37 -17.96
N ILE A 232 -8.97 -2.17 -16.97
CA ILE A 232 -9.78 -1.70 -15.83
C ILE A 232 -8.99 -0.69 -15.00
N LEU A 233 -7.90 -1.10 -14.34
CA LEU A 233 -7.11 -0.27 -13.42
C LEU A 233 -6.53 0.99 -14.09
N ARG A 234 -6.03 0.88 -15.32
CA ARG A 234 -5.47 2.02 -16.06
C ARG A 234 -6.52 3.05 -16.50
N ARG A 235 -7.77 2.64 -16.73
CA ARG A 235 -8.87 3.57 -17.04
C ARG A 235 -9.47 4.21 -15.78
N PHE A 236 -9.21 3.68 -14.59
CA PHE A 236 -9.66 4.26 -13.32
C PHE A 236 -8.88 5.53 -12.92
N THR A 237 -7.55 5.54 -13.08
CA THR A 237 -6.72 6.71 -12.72
C THR A 237 -7.00 7.93 -13.59
N ALA A 238 -7.44 7.73 -14.83
CA ALA A 238 -7.87 8.79 -15.73
C ALA A 238 -9.18 9.48 -15.32
N ILE A 239 -9.90 8.98 -14.31
CA ILE A 239 -11.24 9.47 -13.91
C ILE A 239 -11.22 10.14 -12.52
N GLY A 240 -10.02 10.52 -12.03
CA GLY A 240 -9.88 11.37 -10.85
C GLY A 240 -10.58 10.81 -9.61
N PHE A 241 -10.14 9.65 -9.15
CA PHE A 241 -10.42 9.21 -7.79
C PHE A 241 -9.26 9.68 -6.91
N ALA A 242 -9.57 10.63 -6.03
CA ALA A 242 -8.73 11.12 -4.94
C ALA A 242 -9.58 11.08 -3.67
#